data_AF-L0A3R7-F1
#
_entry.id   AF-L0A3R7-F1
#
_cell.length_a   1.000
_cell.length_b   1.000
_cell.length_c   1.000
_cell.angle_alpha   90.00
_cell.angle_beta   90.00
_cell.angle_gamma   90.00
#
_symmetry.space_group_name_H-M   'P 1'
#
loop_
_entity.id
_entity.type
_entity.pdbx_description
1 polymer ?
#
loop_
_entity_poly.entity_id
_entity_poly.type
_entity_poly.pdbx_seq_one_letter_code
_entity_poly.pdbx_strand_id
1 'polypeptide(L)'
;MFKYLVALLALALVSFGFAQEAGAATALADDGIRRGLLGVGMGLAIGLGAIGAGIAQGRIGAAAAGAIAEDPSKFGQMLILVVIPETLVIFGLLIAFLIPGLAA
;
A
#
# COMPACT_ATOMS: atom_id res chain seq x y z
N MET A 1 37.92 -45.34 11.14
CA MET A 1 37.49 -44.03 11.68
C MET A 1 36.99 -43.08 10.58
N PHE A 2 37.77 -42.84 9.52
CA PHE A 2 37.40 -41.95 8.41
C PHE A 2 36.06 -42.29 7.71
N LYS A 3 35.73 -43.58 7.54
CA LYS A 3 34.44 -44.01 6.95
C LYS A 3 33.22 -43.63 7.78
N TYR A 4 33.34 -43.61 9.11
CA TYR A 4 32.25 -43.21 10.01
C TYR A 4 32.09 -41.69 10.07
N LEU A 5 33.21 -40.96 9.96
CA LEU A 5 33.21 -39.50 9.87
C LEU A 5 32.49 -39.02 8.58
N VAL A 6 32.78 -39.66 7.45
CA VAL A 6 32.11 -39.34 6.17
C VAL A 6 30.62 -39.70 6.21
N ALA A 7 30.25 -40.80 6.86
CA ALA A 7 28.84 -41.19 7.02
C ALA A 7 28.05 -40.22 7.91
N LEU A 8 28.66 -39.71 8.99
CA LEU A 8 28.03 -38.71 9.86
C LEU A 8 27.91 -37.34 9.18
N LEU A 9 28.91 -36.95 8.39
CA LEU A 9 28.85 -35.72 7.59
C LEU A 9 27.75 -35.80 6.52
N ALA A 10 27.62 -36.94 5.85
CA ALA A 10 26.56 -37.17 4.88
C ALA A 10 25.16 -37.13 5.53
N LEU A 11 25.01 -37.75 6.71
CA LEU A 11 23.75 -37.72 7.47
C LEU A 11 23.39 -36.30 7.94
N ALA A 12 24.38 -35.50 8.34
CA ALA A 12 24.19 -34.11 8.74
C ALA A 12 23.76 -33.22 7.55
N LEU A 13 24.36 -33.42 6.37
CA LEU A 13 24.00 -32.69 5.15
C LEU A 13 22.60 -33.05 4.64
N VAL A 14 22.22 -34.33 4.72
CA VAL A 14 20.86 -34.79 4.38
C VAL A 14 19.83 -34.19 5.35
N SER A 15 20.16 -34.12 6.64
CA SER A 15 19.30 -33.49 7.65
C SER A 15 19.14 -31.97 7.43
N PHE A 16 20.21 -31.29 7.00
CA PHE A 16 20.17 -29.87 6.62
C PHE A 16 19.27 -29.62 5.39
N GLY A 17 19.28 -30.51 4.40
CA GLY A 17 18.42 -30.43 3.22
C GLY A 17 16.93 -30.50 3.56
N PHE A 18 16.53 -31.46 4.41
CA PHE A 18 15.12 -31.59 4.84
C PHE A 18 14.67 -30.49 5.82
N ALA A 19 15.58 -29.92 6.61
CA ALA A 19 15.27 -28.77 7.47
C ALA A 19 15.01 -27.48 6.66
N GLN A 20 15.72 -27.31 5.53
CA GLN A 20 15.57 -26.14 4.66
C GLN A 20 14.20 -26.12 3.94
N GLU A 21 13.65 -27.28 3.62
CA GLU A 21 12.35 -27.42 2.96
C GLU A 21 11.17 -27.14 3.90
N ALA A 22 11.31 -27.48 5.19
CA ALA A 22 10.37 -27.09 6.24
C ALA A 22 10.41 -25.58 6.57
N GLY A 23 11.59 -24.96 6.48
CA GLY A 23 11.77 -23.51 6.66
C GLY A 23 11.27 -22.66 5.49
N ALA A 24 11.32 -23.19 4.26
CA ALA A 24 10.84 -22.48 3.07
C ALA A 24 9.30 -22.35 3.05
N ALA A 25 8.58 -23.38 3.51
CA ALA A 25 7.11 -23.35 3.57
C ALA A 25 6.56 -22.36 4.61
N THR A 26 7.23 -22.23 5.76
CA THR A 26 6.88 -21.23 6.79
C THR A 26 7.29 -19.82 6.40
N ALA A 27 8.44 -19.64 5.73
CA ALA A 27 8.87 -18.34 5.20
C ALA A 27 7.92 -17.78 4.13
N LEU A 28 7.36 -18.64 3.26
CA LEU A 28 6.35 -18.25 2.28
C LEU A 28 5.01 -17.88 2.92
N ALA A 29 4.64 -18.55 4.03
CA ALA A 29 3.42 -18.22 4.78
C ALA A 29 3.53 -16.86 5.50
N ASP A 30 4.68 -16.56 6.11
CA ASP A 30 4.95 -15.25 6.72
C ASP A 30 5.02 -14.13 5.68
N ASP A 31 5.62 -14.38 4.51
CA ASP A 31 5.67 -13.40 3.41
C ASP A 31 4.27 -13.13 2.82
N GLY A 32 3.43 -14.16 2.72
CA GLY A 32 2.05 -14.03 2.27
C GLY A 32 1.19 -13.16 3.20
N ILE A 33 1.23 -13.40 4.51
CA ILE A 33 0.49 -12.61 5.51
C ILE A 33 1.02 -11.17 5.56
N ARG A 34 2.34 -10.98 5.51
CA ARG A 34 2.96 -9.64 5.48
C ARG A 34 2.51 -8.84 4.26
N ARG A 35 2.59 -9.42 3.06
CA ARG A 35 2.13 -8.77 1.82
C ARG A 35 0.63 -8.45 1.86
N GLY A 36 -0.18 -9.36 2.41
CA GLY A 36 -1.61 -9.15 2.61
C GLY A 36 -1.90 -7.94 3.51
N LEU A 37 -1.21 -7.84 4.65
CA LEU A 37 -1.37 -6.72 5.58
C LEU A 37 -0.90 -5.39 4.99
N LEU A 38 0.20 -5.41 4.22
CA LEU A 38 0.67 -4.23 3.47
C LEU A 38 -0.37 -3.77 2.43
N GLY A 39 -0.96 -4.71 1.68
CA GLY A 39 -2.02 -4.41 0.71
C GLY A 39 -3.26 -3.78 1.35
N VAL A 40 -3.66 -4.27 2.52
CA VAL A 40 -4.75 -3.65 3.32
C VAL A 40 -4.38 -2.24 3.74
N GLY A 41 -3.15 -2.02 4.24
CA GLY A 41 -2.66 -0.69 4.60
C GLY A 41 -2.65 0.29 3.44
N MET A 42 -2.21 -0.14 2.26
CA MET A 42 -2.24 0.66 1.02
C MET A 42 -3.67 1.03 0.62
N GLY A 43 -4.59 0.06 0.64
CA GLY A 43 -5.99 0.29 0.31
C GLY A 43 -6.69 1.26 1.27
N LEU A 44 -6.40 1.15 2.57
CA LEU A 44 -6.93 2.06 3.59
C LEU A 44 -6.38 3.49 3.43
N ALA A 45 -5.10 3.65 3.15
CA ALA A 45 -4.48 4.97 2.94
C ALA A 45 -5.13 5.74 1.78
N ILE A 46 -5.34 5.08 0.64
CA ILE A 46 -6.00 5.68 -0.52
C ILE A 46 -7.50 5.86 -0.26
N GLY A 47 -8.17 4.82 0.24
CA GLY A 47 -9.62 4.81 0.40
C GLY A 47 -10.13 5.87 1.36
N LEU A 48 -9.48 6.04 2.52
CA LEU A 48 -9.85 7.07 3.49
C LEU A 48 -9.56 8.48 2.96
N GLY A 49 -8.43 8.66 2.25
CA GLY A 49 -8.10 9.93 1.59
C GLY A 49 -9.13 10.31 0.52
N ALA A 50 -9.54 9.35 -0.31
CA ALA A 50 -10.54 9.52 -1.36
C ALA A 50 -11.92 9.86 -0.80
N ILE A 51 -12.35 9.23 0.30
CA ILE A 51 -13.63 9.55 0.97
C ILE A 51 -13.60 10.99 1.50
N GLY A 52 -12.53 11.38 2.19
CA GLY A 52 -12.39 12.74 2.71
C GLY A 52 -12.40 13.80 1.61
N ALA A 53 -11.65 13.56 0.53
CA ALA A 53 -11.64 14.44 -0.63
C ALA A 53 -13.00 14.53 -1.32
N GLY A 54 -13.68 13.39 -1.53
CA GLY A 54 -15.01 13.36 -2.15
C GLY A 54 -16.06 14.15 -1.37
N ILE A 55 -16.06 14.07 -0.04
CA ILE A 55 -16.97 14.86 0.81
C ILE A 55 -16.66 16.36 0.69
N ALA A 56 -15.39 16.74 0.74
CA ALA A 56 -14.98 18.14 0.58
C ALA A 56 -15.36 18.68 -0.82
N GLN A 57 -15.07 17.91 -1.85
CA GLN A 57 -15.30 18.26 -3.25
C GLN A 57 -16.79 18.36 -3.58
N GLY A 58 -17.64 17.53 -2.99
CA GLY A 58 -19.10 17.65 -3.14
C GLY A 58 -19.63 19.00 -2.64
N ARG A 59 -19.11 19.49 -1.51
CA ARG A 59 -19.50 20.80 -0.95
C ARG A 59 -18.94 21.96 -1.76
N ILE A 60 -17.66 21.89 -2.15
CA ILE A 60 -17.00 22.92 -2.96
C ILE A 60 -17.64 23.00 -4.34
N GLY A 61 -17.96 21.86 -4.96
CA GLY A 61 -18.61 21.79 -6.27
C GLY A 61 -20.00 22.43 -6.27
N ALA A 62 -20.80 22.20 -5.23
CA ALA A 62 -22.11 22.83 -5.09
C ALA A 62 -22.00 24.37 -4.96
N ALA A 63 -21.04 24.86 -4.16
CA ALA A 63 -20.79 26.29 -4.02
C ALA A 63 -20.23 26.92 -5.31
N ALA A 64 -19.32 26.23 -5.98
CA ALA A 64 -18.75 26.64 -7.26
C ALA A 64 -19.83 26.77 -8.34
N ALA A 65 -20.72 25.77 -8.46
CA ALA A 65 -21.82 25.81 -9.42
C ALA A 65 -22.76 27.01 -9.20
N GLY A 66 -23.08 27.32 -7.93
CA GLY A 66 -23.87 28.51 -7.60
C GLY A 66 -23.17 29.82 -7.97
N ALA A 67 -21.87 29.94 -7.65
CA ALA A 67 -21.10 31.14 -7.98
C ALA A 67 -20.90 31.34 -9.49
N ILE A 68 -20.76 30.25 -10.25
CA ILE A 68 -20.66 30.29 -11.72
C ILE A 68 -22.01 30.67 -12.35
N ALA A 69 -23.13 30.22 -11.77
CA ALA A 69 -24.46 30.58 -12.24
C ALA A 69 -24.75 32.09 -12.05
N GLU A 70 -24.21 32.70 -10.99
CA GLU A 70 -24.31 34.15 -10.77
C GLU A 70 -23.37 34.95 -11.67
N ASP A 71 -22.12 34.50 -11.81
CA ASP A 71 -21.11 35.15 -12.64
C ASP A 71 -20.23 34.11 -13.36
N PRO A 72 -20.47 33.88 -14.67
CA PRO A 72 -19.71 32.93 -15.47
C PRO A 72 -18.21 33.24 -15.56
N SER A 73 -17.80 34.50 -15.35
CA SER A 73 -16.38 34.88 -15.39
C SER A 73 -15.56 34.23 -14.26
N LYS A 74 -16.22 33.80 -13.17
CA LYS A 74 -15.58 33.15 -12.02
C LYS A 74 -15.25 31.68 -12.24
N PHE A 75 -15.60 31.10 -13.40
CA PHE A 75 -15.35 29.67 -13.70
C PHE A 75 -13.90 29.24 -13.44
N GLY A 76 -12.93 30.01 -13.94
CA GLY A 76 -11.51 29.70 -13.75
C GLY A 76 -11.07 29.72 -12.28
N GLN A 77 -11.54 30.69 -11.50
CA GLN A 77 -11.24 30.77 -10.07
C GLN A 77 -11.90 29.61 -9.28
N MET A 78 -13.12 29.24 -9.64
CA MET A 78 -13.84 28.14 -9.00
C MET A 78 -13.21 26.78 -9.32
N LEU A 79 -12.68 26.58 -10.52
CA LEU A 79 -11.92 25.37 -10.87
C LEU A 79 -10.70 25.18 -9.96
N ILE A 80 -9.98 26.26 -9.64
CA ILE A 80 -8.83 26.18 -8.72
C ILE A 80 -9.28 25.72 -7.35
N LEU A 81 -10.41 26.23 -6.83
CA LEU A 81 -10.93 25.83 -5.52
C LEU A 81 -11.38 24.37 -5.49
N VAL A 82 -11.98 23.87 -6.58
CA VAL A 82 -12.40 22.46 -6.71
C VAL A 82 -11.22 21.50 -6.76
N VAL A 83 -10.04 21.93 -7.20
CA VAL A 83 -8.85 21.06 -7.31
C VAL A 83 -8.09 20.91 -5.99
N ILE A 84 -8.26 21.83 -5.03
CA ILE A 84 -7.52 21.79 -3.75
C ILE A 84 -7.73 20.45 -3.01
N PRO A 85 -8.97 19.91 -2.88
CA PRO A 85 -9.20 18.61 -2.25
C PRO A 85 -8.48 17.43 -2.91
N GLU A 86 -8.19 17.47 -4.22
CA GLU A 86 -7.49 16.38 -4.92
C GLU A 86 -6.08 16.14 -4.36
N THR A 87 -5.46 17.17 -3.77
CA THR A 87 -4.16 17.02 -3.08
C THR A 87 -4.22 16.02 -1.92
N LEU A 88 -5.38 15.89 -1.25
CA LEU A 88 -5.58 14.91 -0.17
C LEU A 88 -5.55 13.48 -0.70
N VAL A 89 -6.12 13.24 -1.87
CA VAL A 89 -6.10 11.93 -2.53
C VAL A 89 -4.68 11.59 -2.98
N ILE A 90 -3.96 12.57 -3.53
CA ILE A 90 -2.56 12.40 -3.94
C ILE A 90 -1.68 12.04 -2.74
N PHE A 91 -1.91 12.63 -1.56
CA PHE A 91 -1.19 12.22 -0.34
C PHE A 91 -1.51 10.78 0.07
N GLY A 92 -2.78 10.35 -0.01
CA GLY A 92 -3.15 8.95 0.22
C GLY A 92 -2.47 7.97 -0.75
N LEU A 93 -2.39 8.35 -2.03
CA LEU A 93 -1.70 7.60 -3.07
C LEU A 93 -0.17 7.55 -2.84
N LEU A 94 0.44 8.67 -2.48
CA LEU A 94 1.86 8.78 -2.15
C LEU A 94 2.21 7.83 -0.99
N ILE A 95 1.42 7.85 0.08
CA ILE A 95 1.63 6.98 1.25
C ILE A 95 1.50 5.52 0.85
N ALA A 96 0.52 5.16 0.01
CA ALA A 96 0.36 3.79 -0.48
C ALA A 96 1.59 3.29 -1.27
N PHE A 97 2.23 4.14 -2.07
CA PHE A 97 3.49 3.79 -2.73
C PHE A 97 4.69 3.71 -1.78
N LEU A 98 4.64 4.43 -0.65
CA LEU A 98 5.71 4.44 0.34
C LEU A 98 5.68 3.23 1.30
N ILE A 99 4.48 2.70 1.60
CA ILE A 99 4.27 1.59 2.55
C ILE A 99 5.15 0.36 2.23
N PRO A 100 5.23 -0.15 0.98
CA PRO A 100 6.09 -1.29 0.67
C PRO A 100 7.58 -1.02 0.91
N GLY A 101 8.05 0.22 0.68
CA GLY A 101 9.44 0.62 0.89
C GLY A 101 9.81 0.86 2.35
N LEU A 102 8.84 1.20 3.20
CA LEU A 102 9.02 1.35 4.65
C LEU A 102 9.05 0.00 5.38
N ALA A 103 8.44 -1.03 4.81
CA ALA A 103 8.29 -2.36 5.42
C ALA A 103 9.40 -3.37 5.02
N ALA A 104 10.37 -2.93 4.21
CA ALA A 104 11.57 -3.67 3.81
C ALA A 104 12.70 -3.50 4.83
#